data_AF-A0A1J5M0G7-F1
#
_entry.id   AF-A0A1J5M0G7-F1
#
_cell.length_a   1.000
_cell.length_b   1.000
_cell.length_c   1.000
_cell.angle_alpha   90.00
_cell.angle_beta   90.00
_cell.angle_gamma   90.00
#
_symmetry.space_group_name_H-M   'P 1'
#
loop_
_entity.id
_entity.type
_entity.pdbx_description
1 polymer ?
#
loop_
_entity_poly.entity_id
_entity_poly.type
_entity_poly.pdbx_seq_one_letter_code
_entity_poly.pdbx_strand_id
1 'polypeptide(L)'
;LVKGMGGAMDLVAGVGRVVVVMDHTNKHGDSKVLKECTLPLTGQKVVDRIITNLGVLDVVEGGLKIVECADGVSEDELRASTLATIVD
;
A
#
# COMPACT_ATOMS: atom_id res chain seq x y z
N LEU A 1 -20.98 3.94 0.50
CA LEU A 1 -20.56 4.72 1.69
C LEU A 1 -20.11 6.09 1.20
N VAL A 2 -20.90 7.14 1.41
CA VAL A 2 -20.42 8.52 1.21
C VAL A 2 -20.44 9.19 2.58
N LYS A 3 -19.38 8.96 3.34
CA LYS A 3 -18.95 9.85 4.41
C LYS A 3 -17.81 10.67 3.81
N GLY A 4 -17.85 11.99 3.94
CA GLY A 4 -16.84 12.88 3.33
C GLY A 4 -15.41 12.55 3.78
N MET A 5 -14.41 13.00 3.00
CA MET A 5 -12.99 12.71 3.26
C MET A 5 -12.46 13.19 4.63
N GLY A 6 -13.22 14.04 5.34
CA GLY A 6 -12.78 14.62 6.62
C GLY A 6 -11.42 15.30 6.48
N GLY A 7 -10.59 15.22 7.53
CA GLY A 7 -9.21 15.74 7.50
C GLY A 7 -8.18 14.77 6.94
N ALA A 8 -8.58 13.70 6.24
CA ALA A 8 -7.63 12.70 5.72
C ALA A 8 -6.72 13.30 4.64
N MET A 9 -7.26 14.21 3.81
CA MET A 9 -6.50 14.90 2.76
C MET A 9 -5.48 15.87 3.36
N ASP A 10 -5.88 16.64 4.37
CA ASP A 10 -4.98 17.57 5.07
C ASP A 10 -3.82 16.83 5.76
N LEU A 11 -4.12 15.68 6.38
CA LEU A 11 -3.11 14.87 7.05
C LEU A 11 -2.04 14.39 6.07
N VAL A 12 -2.43 13.76 4.96
CA VAL A 12 -1.45 13.19 4.02
C VAL A 12 -0.67 14.25 3.24
N ALA A 13 -1.18 15.49 3.17
CA ALA A 13 -0.46 16.61 2.55
C ALA A 13 0.51 17.33 3.51
N GLY A 14 0.26 17.27 4.82
CA GLY A 14 0.97 18.10 5.81
C GLY A 14 2.04 17.39 6.65
N VAL A 15 2.12 16.06 6.61
CA VAL A 15 3.07 15.29 7.44
C VAL A 15 4.33 14.92 6.67
N GLY A 16 5.45 14.81 7.40
CA GLY A 16 6.74 14.44 6.81
C GLY A 16 6.89 12.95 6.47
N ARG A 17 5.99 12.09 6.97
CA ARG A 17 5.95 10.66 6.63
C ARG A 17 4.55 10.09 6.76
N VAL A 18 4.09 9.37 5.74
CA VAL A 18 2.80 8.69 5.67
C VAL A 18 3.02 7.18 5.58
N VAL A 19 2.48 6.47 6.58
CA VAL A 19 2.48 5.01 6.63
C VAL A 19 1.05 4.51 6.55
N VAL A 20 0.79 3.59 5.61
CA VAL A 20 -0.51 2.94 5.46
C VAL A 20 -0.45 1.55 6.06
N VAL A 21 -1.38 1.25 6.98
CA VAL A 21 -1.56 -0.10 7.54
C VAL A 21 -2.88 -0.66 7.03
N MET A 22 -2.84 -1.80 6.35
CA MET A 22 -4.04 -2.44 5.80
C MET A 22 -3.85 -3.91 5.50
N ASP A 23 -4.94 -4.67 5.37
CA ASP A 23 -4.86 -6.00 4.76
C ASP A 23 -4.40 -5.90 3.30
N HIS A 24 -3.56 -6.84 2.88
CA HIS A 24 -2.94 -6.87 1.56
C HIS A 24 -3.97 -7.16 0.45
N THR A 25 -4.94 -8.02 0.76
CA THR A 25 -6.02 -8.41 -0.16
C THR A 25 -7.37 -7.97 0.40
N ASN A 26 -8.38 -7.90 -0.48
CA ASN A 26 -9.76 -7.72 -0.06
C ASN A 26 -10.34 -9.06 0.45
N LYS A 27 -11.61 -9.06 0.89
CA LYS A 27 -12.32 -10.28 1.36
C LYS A 27 -12.50 -11.38 0.31
N HIS A 28 -12.21 -11.10 -0.96
CA HIS A 28 -12.27 -12.04 -2.08
C HIS A 28 -10.89 -12.57 -2.48
N GLY A 29 -9.82 -12.09 -1.83
CA GLY A 29 -8.44 -12.45 -2.14
C GLY A 29 -7.79 -11.57 -3.21
N ASP A 30 -8.49 -10.58 -3.76
CA ASP A 30 -7.89 -9.69 -4.78
C ASP A 30 -6.91 -8.71 -4.13
N SER A 31 -5.77 -8.50 -4.77
CA SER A 31 -4.76 -7.54 -4.32
C SER A 31 -5.34 -6.13 -4.19
N LYS A 32 -5.00 -5.44 -3.10
CA LYS A 32 -5.26 -4.01 -2.92
C LYS A 32 -4.07 -3.13 -3.30
N VAL A 33 -2.92 -3.75 -3.58
CA VAL A 33 -1.67 -3.06 -3.94
C VAL A 33 -1.53 -3.11 -5.46
N LEU A 34 -2.08 -2.08 -6.12
CA LEU A 34 -2.30 -2.03 -7.57
C LEU A 34 -1.27 -1.14 -8.28
N LYS A 35 -1.13 -1.30 -9.60
CA LYS A 35 -0.38 -0.35 -10.46
C LYS A 35 -1.03 1.03 -10.51
N GLU A 36 -2.35 1.07 -10.49
CA GLU A 36 -3.16 2.29 -10.47
C GLU A 36 -4.37 2.09 -9.56
N CYS A 37 -4.69 3.10 -8.75
CA CYS A 37 -5.86 3.04 -7.88
C CYS A 37 -7.14 3.12 -8.72
N THR A 38 -8.08 2.22 -8.48
CA THR A 38 -9.39 2.19 -9.15
C THR A 38 -10.46 2.98 -8.41
N LEU A 39 -10.18 3.34 -7.15
CA LEU A 39 -11.05 4.16 -6.32
C LEU A 39 -10.54 5.61 -6.29
N PRO A 40 -11.42 6.61 -6.02
CA PRO A 40 -11.01 8.00 -5.90
C PRO A 40 -9.84 8.17 -4.93
N LEU A 41 -8.81 8.91 -5.37
CA LEU A 41 -7.61 9.14 -4.58
C LEU A 41 -7.88 10.08 -3.41
N THR A 42 -7.40 9.71 -2.21
CA THR A 42 -7.27 10.64 -1.08
C THR A 42 -6.11 11.61 -1.31
N GLY A 43 -5.02 11.16 -1.94
CA GLY A 43 -3.85 11.96 -2.28
C GLY A 43 -2.99 11.23 -3.31
N GLN A 44 -2.22 11.97 -4.10
CA GLN A 44 -1.34 11.42 -5.13
C GLN A 44 0.11 11.43 -4.66
N LYS A 45 0.81 10.28 -4.74
CA LYS A 45 2.22 10.13 -4.35
C LYS A 45 2.52 10.59 -2.91
N VAL A 46 1.58 10.35 -2.00
CA VAL A 46 1.69 10.79 -0.60
C VAL A 46 2.15 9.69 0.37
N VAL A 47 2.18 8.43 -0.04
CA VAL A 47 2.50 7.29 0.85
C VAL A 47 3.99 6.97 0.76
N ASP A 48 4.67 6.82 1.90
CA ASP A 48 6.08 6.42 1.98
C ASP A 48 6.24 4.92 2.25
N ARG A 49 5.35 4.33 3.06
CA ARG A 49 5.42 2.91 3.45
C ARG A 49 4.04 2.28 3.56
N ILE A 50 3.94 1.03 3.15
CA ILE A 50 2.76 0.19 3.27
C ILE A 50 3.13 -1.01 4.16
N ILE A 51 2.36 -1.22 5.22
CA ILE A 51 2.48 -2.37 6.11
C ILE A 51 1.22 -3.19 5.97
N THR A 52 1.37 -4.47 5.65
CA THR A 52 0.25 -5.39 5.53
C THR A 52 0.45 -6.63 6.38
N ASN A 53 -0.58 -7.48 6.43
CA ASN A 53 -0.51 -8.81 7.02
C ASN A 53 0.47 -9.76 6.29
N LEU A 54 1.01 -9.39 5.12
CA LEU A 54 1.96 -10.20 4.36
C LEU A 54 3.40 -9.66 4.43
N GLY A 55 3.60 -8.39 4.78
CA GLY A 55 4.93 -7.80 4.86
C GLY A 55 4.94 -6.28 4.82
N VAL A 56 6.14 -5.72 4.68
CA VAL A 56 6.42 -4.29 4.63
C VAL A 56 6.97 -3.93 3.25
N LEU A 57 6.37 -2.91 2.64
CA LEU A 57 6.73 -2.36 1.34
C LEU A 57 7.06 -0.88 1.48
N ASP A 58 8.23 -0.46 1.01
CA ASP A 58 8.57 0.95 0.86
C ASP A 58 8.18 1.45 -0.53
N VAL A 59 7.61 2.65 -0.60
CA VAL A 59 7.35 3.33 -1.86
C VAL A 59 8.63 4.05 -2.27
N VAL A 60 9.20 3.63 -3.39
CA VAL A 60 10.46 4.14 -3.91
C VAL A 60 10.30 4.62 -5.34
N GLU A 61 11.35 5.20 -5.92
CA GLU A 61 11.33 5.55 -7.34
C GLU A 61 11.10 4.30 -8.20
N GLY A 62 10.11 4.36 -9.09
CA GLY A 62 9.77 3.28 -10.01
C GLY A 62 8.80 2.20 -9.50
N GLY A 63 8.55 2.11 -8.19
CA GLY A 63 7.62 1.10 -7.67
C GLY A 63 7.70 0.89 -6.15
N LEU A 64 7.51 -0.36 -5.74
CA LEU A 64 7.56 -0.78 -4.34
C LEU A 64 8.77 -1.68 -4.09
N LYS A 65 9.49 -1.45 -3.01
CA LYS A 65 10.56 -2.34 -2.55
C LYS A 65 10.06 -3.17 -1.38
N ILE A 66 10.22 -4.50 -1.45
CA ILE A 66 9.96 -5.37 -0.29
C ILE A 66 11.06 -5.13 0.74
N VAL A 67 10.66 -4.78 1.95
CA VAL A 67 11.59 -4.54 3.08
C VAL A 67 11.64 -5.78 3.97
N GLU A 68 10.48 -6.38 4.23
CA GLU A 68 10.34 -7.50 5.16
C GLU A 68 9.09 -8.30 4.79
N CYS A 69 9.14 -9.62 4.93
CA CYS A 69 7.96 -10.49 4.87
C CYS A 69 7.47 -10.78 6.29
N ALA A 70 6.16 -10.90 6.47
CA ALA A 70 5.61 -11.30 7.77
C ALA A 70 6.04 -12.74 8.14
N ASP A 71 5.98 -13.07 9.43
CA ASP A 71 6.33 -14.41 9.92
C ASP A 71 5.55 -15.50 9.18
N GLY A 72 6.29 -16.44 8.58
CA GLY A 72 5.72 -17.54 7.81
C GLY A 72 5.26 -17.20 6.39
N VAL A 73 5.43 -15.95 5.94
CA VAL A 73 5.15 -15.52 4.56
C VAL A 73 6.44 -15.52 3.75
N SER A 74 6.40 -16.14 2.57
CA SER A 74 7.52 -16.11 1.63
C SER A 74 7.48 -14.84 0.78
N GLU A 75 8.65 -14.41 0.28
CA GLU A 75 8.70 -13.28 -0.66
C GLU A 75 7.90 -13.56 -1.94
N ASP A 76 7.94 -14.80 -2.44
CA ASP A 76 7.16 -15.22 -3.62
C ASP A 76 5.65 -15.06 -3.41
N GLU A 77 5.15 -15.40 -2.22
CA GLU A 77 3.74 -15.22 -1.85
C GLU A 77 3.34 -13.74 -1.81
N LEU A 78 4.19 -12.89 -1.23
CA LEU A 78 3.99 -11.44 -1.20
C LEU A 78 3.99 -10.85 -2.62
N ARG A 79 4.93 -11.28 -3.47
CA ARG A 79 5.00 -10.87 -4.88
C ARG A 79 3.77 -11.33 -5.66
N ALA A 80 3.34 -12.58 -5.48
CA ALA A 80 2.14 -13.11 -6.14
C ALA A 80 0.86 -12.37 -5.71
N SER A 81 0.83 -11.85 -4.48
CA SER A 81 -0.29 -11.09 -3.94
C SER A 81 -0.25 -9.59 -4.25
N THR A 82 0.81 -9.11 -4.92
CA THR A 82 1.03 -7.70 -5.26
C THR A 82 0.90 -7.48 -6.77
N LEU A 83 0.00 -6.60 -7.21
CA LEU A 83 -0.12 -6.25 -8.63
C LEU A 83 0.71 -5.02 -9.03
N ALA A 84 1.06 -4.17 -8.07
CA ALA A 84 1.97 -3.05 -8.27
C ALA A 84 3.36 -3.52 -8.73
N THR A 85 4.10 -2.65 -9.40
CA THR A 85 5.48 -2.92 -9.79
C THR A 85 6.34 -3.05 -8.54
N ILE A 86 6.95 -4.22 -8.33
CA ILE A 86 7.98 -4.43 -7.31
C ILE A 86 9.34 -4.23 -7.97
N VAL A 87 10.20 -3.48 -7.28
CA VAL A 87 11.59 -3.23 -7.67
C VAL A 87 12.54 -3.91 -6.66
N ASP A 88 13.72 -4.29 -7.13
CA ASP A 88 14.72 -5.02 -6.33
C ASP A 88 15.44 -4.15 -5.28
#